data_AF-A0A1G7SVW1-F1
#
_entry.id   AF-A0A1G7SVW1-F1
#
_cell.length_a   1.000
_cell.length_b   1.000
_cell.length_c   1.000
_cell.angle_alpha   90.00
_cell.angle_beta   90.00
_cell.angle_gamma   90.00
#
_symmetry.space_group_name_H-M   'P 1'
#
loop_
_entity.id
_entity.type
_entity.pdbx_description
1 polymer ?
#
loop_
_entity_poly.entity_id
_entity_poly.type
_entity_poly.pdbx_seq_one_letter_code
_entity_poly.pdbx_strand_id
1 'polypeptide(L)'
;MEVRRTVPVALDVDSDDAALLEDTVDTFLWCAQYVVDHAFQGEYVTTSKTTLDDETYDDVREATDGFNGGLVQAARNKAAEACKSVVERWKQGKKA
;
A
#
# COMPACT_ATOMS: atom_id res chain seq x y z
N MET A 1 -26.57 7.39 28.74
CA MET A 1 -25.47 7.66 27.79
C MET A 1 -24.55 6.46 27.84
N GLU A 2 -24.48 5.69 26.75
CA GLU A 2 -23.61 4.51 26.68
C GLU A 2 -22.17 4.97 26.41
N VAL A 3 -21.21 4.51 27.22
CA VAL A 3 -19.80 4.88 27.11
C VAL A 3 -19.07 3.79 26.34
N ARG A 4 -18.56 4.11 25.15
CA ARG A 4 -17.63 3.25 24.40
C ARG A 4 -16.19 3.61 24.75
N ARG A 5 -15.38 2.61 25.11
CA ARG A 5 -13.95 2.76 25.44
C ARG A 5 -13.15 1.86 24.51
N THR A 6 -12.07 2.38 23.94
CA THR A 6 -11.06 1.57 23.24
C THR A 6 -10.01 1.13 24.25
N VAL A 7 -9.72 -0.16 24.30
CA VAL A 7 -8.67 -0.73 25.15
C VAL A 7 -7.60 -1.32 24.24
N PRO A 8 -6.32 -0.91 24.35
CA PRO A 8 -5.25 -1.54 23.60
C PRO A 8 -5.03 -2.95 24.13
N VAL A 9 -4.92 -3.93 23.23
CA VAL A 9 -4.59 -5.32 23.55
C VAL A 9 -3.23 -5.60 22.93
N ALA A 10 -2.26 -6.01 23.75
CA ALA A 10 -0.96 -6.44 23.24
C ALA A 10 -1.13 -7.73 22.46
N LEU A 11 -0.51 -7.78 21.28
CA LEU A 11 -0.41 -9.00 20.49
C LEU A 11 0.75 -9.82 21.05
N ASP A 12 0.43 -10.87 21.81
CA ASP A 12 1.41 -11.78 22.41
C ASP A 12 1.58 -12.99 21.46
N VAL A 13 2.65 -12.98 20.68
CA VAL A 13 2.99 -13.98 19.66
C VAL A 13 4.40 -14.47 19.89
N ASP A 14 4.68 -15.72 19.52
CA ASP A 14 6.04 -16.24 19.57
C ASP A 14 6.92 -15.64 18.45
N SER A 15 8.21 -15.96 18.48
CA SER A 15 9.18 -15.40 17.53
C SER A 15 8.90 -15.80 16.08
N ASP A 16 8.35 -16.98 15.86
CA ASP A 16 8.11 -17.50 14.52
C ASP A 16 6.87 -16.82 13.93
N ASP A 17 5.81 -16.68 14.72
CA ASP A 17 4.61 -15.92 14.34
C ASP A 17 4.88 -14.42 14.15
N ALA A 18 5.77 -13.84 14.97
CA ALA A 18 6.20 -12.45 14.79
C ALA A 18 6.93 -12.25 13.45
N ALA A 19 7.81 -13.18 13.07
CA ALA A 19 8.50 -13.13 11.78
C ALA A 19 7.52 -13.24 10.60
N LEU A 20 6.51 -14.11 10.68
CA LEU A 20 5.47 -14.22 9.64
C LEU A 20 4.65 -12.92 9.51
N LEU A 21 4.39 -12.23 10.61
CA LEU A 21 3.72 -10.93 10.58
C LEU A 21 4.59 -9.86 9.92
N GLU A 22 5.88 -9.81 10.25
CA GLU A 22 6.84 -8.90 9.62
C GLU A 22 6.96 -9.15 8.11
N ASP A 23 7.09 -10.42 7.68
CA ASP A 23 7.12 -10.78 6.27
C ASP A 23 5.86 -10.35 5.52
N THR A 24 4.69 -10.44 6.18
CA THR A 24 3.41 -9.97 5.62
C THR A 24 3.42 -8.45 5.44
N VAL A 25 3.94 -7.71 6.42
CA VAL A 25 4.06 -6.24 6.36
C VAL A 25 5.05 -5.84 5.27
N ASP A 26 6.20 -6.49 5.19
CA ASP A 26 7.23 -6.20 4.19
C ASP A 26 6.72 -6.48 2.77
N THR A 27 6.02 -7.60 2.57
CA THR A 27 5.38 -7.90 1.28
C THR A 27 4.32 -6.86 0.92
N PHE A 28 3.49 -6.44 1.88
CA PHE A 28 2.50 -5.38 1.67
C PHE A 28 3.16 -4.05 1.27
N LEU A 29 4.25 -3.66 1.94
CA LEU A 29 4.97 -2.42 1.65
C LEU A 29 5.69 -2.51 0.30
N TRP A 30 6.26 -3.66 -0.04
CA TRP A 30 6.84 -3.91 -1.35
C TRP A 30 5.82 -3.74 -2.47
N CYS A 31 4.62 -4.33 -2.33
CA CYS A 31 3.51 -4.14 -3.28
C CYS A 31 3.17 -2.66 -3.46
N ALA A 32 3.09 -1.89 -2.37
CA ALA A 32 2.79 -0.47 -2.44
C ALA A 32 3.91 0.30 -3.14
N GLN A 33 5.18 -0.02 -2.85
CA GLN A 33 6.32 0.64 -3.44
C GLN A 33 6.42 0.35 -4.95
N TYR A 34 6.21 -0.91 -5.37
CA TYR A 34 6.16 -1.27 -6.79
C TYR A 34 5.19 -0.38 -7.57
N VAL A 35 4.00 -0.17 -7.00
CA VAL A 35 2.93 0.63 -7.63
C VAL A 35 3.28 2.11 -7.64
N VAL A 36 3.94 2.62 -6.60
CA VAL A 36 4.49 3.98 -6.60
C VAL A 36 5.55 4.11 -7.68
N ASP A 37 6.49 3.18 -7.79
CA ASP A 37 7.56 3.25 -8.78
C ASP A 37 6.95 3.25 -10.19
N HIS A 38 6.00 2.36 -10.46
CA HIS A 38 5.23 2.32 -11.71
C HIS A 38 4.52 3.65 -12.01
N ALA A 39 3.83 4.22 -11.02
CA ALA A 39 3.12 5.49 -11.16
C ALA A 39 4.02 6.65 -11.61
N PHE A 40 5.33 6.58 -11.33
CA PHE A 40 6.30 7.62 -11.66
C PHE A 40 7.13 7.34 -12.94
N GLN A 41 6.90 6.23 -13.64
CA GLN A 41 7.66 5.89 -14.85
C GLN A 41 7.33 6.79 -16.06
N GLY A 42 6.14 7.39 -16.10
CA GLY A 42 5.67 8.24 -17.20
C GLY A 42 6.12 9.69 -17.10
N GLU A 43 5.75 10.49 -18.12
CA GLU A 43 5.92 11.95 -18.10
C GLU A 43 5.10 12.60 -16.97
N TYR A 44 3.96 12.01 -16.63
CA TYR A 44 3.08 12.43 -15.55
C TYR A 44 2.93 11.32 -14.52
N VAL A 45 2.76 11.70 -13.26
CA VAL A 45 2.47 10.74 -12.19
C VAL A 45 1.05 10.21 -12.34
N THR A 46 0.90 8.90 -12.53
CA THR A 46 -0.42 8.26 -12.60
C THR A 46 -1.04 8.21 -11.21
N THR A 47 -2.16 8.92 -11.00
CA THR A 47 -2.89 8.93 -9.72
C THR A 47 -4.25 8.23 -9.78
N SER A 48 -4.63 7.72 -10.95
CA SER A 48 -5.89 7.01 -11.15
C SER A 48 -5.81 5.61 -10.55
N LYS A 49 -6.70 5.30 -9.61
CA LYS A 49 -6.76 3.98 -8.97
C LYS A 49 -7.03 2.88 -9.99
N THR A 50 -8.02 3.08 -10.87
CA THR A 50 -8.38 2.08 -11.89
C THR A 50 -7.23 1.82 -12.85
N THR A 51 -6.54 2.88 -13.29
CA THR A 51 -5.39 2.73 -14.19
C THR A 51 -4.25 1.97 -13.53
N LEU A 52 -3.89 2.34 -12.29
CA LEU A 52 -2.88 1.59 -11.53
C LEU A 52 -3.34 0.16 -11.25
N ASP A 53 -4.65 -0.08 -11.09
CA ASP A 53 -5.18 -1.42 -10.88
C ASP A 53 -4.90 -2.30 -12.10
N ASP A 54 -5.37 -1.85 -13.26
CA ASP A 54 -5.26 -2.54 -14.54
C ASP A 54 -3.80 -2.77 -14.96
N GLU A 55 -2.90 -1.84 -14.63
CA GLU A 55 -1.51 -1.90 -15.04
C GLU A 55 -0.59 -2.68 -14.09
N THR A 56 -0.95 -2.86 -12.82
CA THR A 56 -0.02 -3.42 -11.82
C THR A 56 -0.54 -4.63 -11.05
N TYR A 57 -1.83 -5.00 -11.16
CA TYR A 57 -2.38 -6.09 -10.35
C TYR A 57 -1.66 -7.41 -10.56
N ASP A 58 -1.58 -7.82 -11.82
CA ASP A 58 -1.11 -9.14 -12.20
C ASP A 58 0.39 -9.25 -11.94
N ASP A 59 1.16 -8.20 -12.26
CA ASP A 59 2.58 -8.11 -11.98
C ASP A 59 2.90 -8.24 -10.49
N VAL A 60 2.16 -7.53 -9.62
CA VAL A 60 2.35 -7.62 -8.17
C VAL A 60 1.93 -9.00 -7.65
N ARG A 61 0.85 -9.57 -8.17
CA ARG A 61 0.37 -10.91 -7.79
C ARG A 61 1.36 -12.01 -8.20
N GLU A 62 1.96 -11.89 -9.37
CA GLU A 62 2.98 -12.81 -9.86
C GLU A 62 4.27 -12.68 -9.05
N ALA A 63 4.76 -11.45 -8.82
CA ALA A 63 6.01 -11.20 -8.11
C ALA A 63 5.99 -11.57 -6.62
N THR A 64 4.80 -11.79 -6.05
CA THR A 64 4.62 -12.13 -4.63
C THR A 64 4.04 -13.53 -4.42
N ASP A 65 4.23 -14.43 -5.40
CA ASP A 65 3.78 -15.83 -5.35
C ASP A 65 2.30 -15.98 -4.98
N GLY A 66 1.48 -15.05 -5.43
CA GLY A 66 0.05 -15.05 -5.15
C GLY A 66 -0.29 -14.60 -3.73
N PHE A 67 0.43 -13.63 -3.17
CA PHE A 67 0.06 -12.92 -1.94
C PHE A 67 -1.42 -12.51 -1.91
N ASN A 68 -1.98 -12.38 -0.71
CA ASN A 68 -3.41 -12.17 -0.52
C ASN A 68 -3.94 -11.01 -1.39
N GLY A 69 -4.90 -11.31 -2.27
CA GLY A 69 -5.40 -10.33 -3.24
C GLY A 69 -6.03 -9.09 -2.61
N GLY A 70 -6.64 -9.22 -1.43
CA GLY A 70 -7.17 -8.09 -0.66
C GLY A 70 -6.07 -7.18 -0.13
N LEU A 71 -4.95 -7.75 0.32
CA LEU A 71 -3.77 -6.97 0.73
C LEU A 71 -3.10 -6.29 -0.46
N VAL A 72 -3.01 -6.95 -1.62
CA VAL A 72 -2.52 -6.33 -2.86
C VAL A 72 -3.38 -5.13 -3.27
N GLN A 73 -4.70 -5.28 -3.23
CA GLN A 73 -5.65 -4.18 -3.48
C GLN A 73 -5.46 -3.02 -2.48
N ALA A 74 -5.29 -3.33 -1.19
CA ALA A 74 -5.07 -2.32 -0.17
C ALA A 74 -3.73 -1.59 -0.34
N ALA A 75 -2.66 -2.31 -0.70
CA ALA A 75 -1.33 -1.74 -0.98
C ALA A 75 -1.38 -0.79 -2.18
N ARG A 76 -2.04 -1.18 -3.27
CA ARG A 76 -2.27 -0.33 -4.46
C ARG A 76 -3.06 0.92 -4.13
N ASN A 77 -4.15 0.78 -3.37
CA ASN A 77 -4.93 1.92 -2.92
C ASN A 77 -4.10 2.90 -2.08
N LYS A 78 -3.25 2.38 -1.19
CA LYS A 78 -2.31 3.19 -0.41
C LYS A 78 -1.33 3.93 -1.32
N ALA A 79 -0.76 3.26 -2.32
CA ALA A 79 0.15 3.86 -3.30
C ALA A 79 -0.52 4.98 -4.11
N ALA A 80 -1.73 4.74 -4.62
CA ALA A 80 -2.48 5.72 -5.41
C ALA A 80 -2.81 6.99 -4.61
N GLU A 81 -3.25 6.84 -3.34
CA GLU A 81 -3.51 7.99 -2.46
C GLU A 81 -2.24 8.77 -2.13
N ALA A 82 -1.11 8.07 -1.93
CA ALA A 82 0.18 8.72 -1.72
C ALA A 82 0.62 9.53 -2.95
N CYS A 83 0.55 8.94 -4.15
CA CYS A 83 0.87 9.62 -5.40
C CYS A 83 -0.01 10.87 -5.60
N LYS A 84 -1.33 10.72 -5.36
CA LYS A 84 -2.28 11.83 -5.42
C LYS A 84 -1.90 12.95 -4.44
N SER A 85 -1.57 12.60 -3.20
CA SER A 85 -1.15 13.59 -2.19
C SER A 85 0.09 14.38 -2.62
N VAL A 86 1.10 13.70 -3.17
CA VAL A 86 2.32 14.33 -3.70
C VAL A 86 2.00 15.31 -4.83
N VAL A 87 1.21 14.89 -5.81
CA VAL A 87 0.79 15.74 -6.94
C VAL A 87 0.02 16.98 -6.46
N GLU A 88 -0.88 16.83 -5.50
CA GLU A 88 -1.61 17.97 -4.92
C GLU A 88 -0.68 18.94 -4.17
N ARG A 89 0.37 18.45 -3.51
CA ARG A 89 1.39 19.31 -2.88
C ARG A 89 2.20 20.08 -3.92
N TRP A 90 2.60 19.43 -5.01
CA TRP A 90 3.32 20.08 -6.11
C TRP A 90 2.50 21.17 -6.79
N LYS A 91 1.20 20.95 -7.01
CA LYS A 91 0.27 21.98 -7.52
C LYS A 91 0.23 23.24 -6.64
N GLN A 92 0.51 23.10 -5.34
CA GLN A 92 0.59 24.20 -4.39
C GLN A 92 2.01 24.78 -4.24
N GLY A 93 2.96 24.38 -5.09
CA GLY A 93 4.37 24.79 -5.00
C GLY A 93 5.11 24.24 -3.77
N LYS A 94 4.57 23.20 -3.12
CA LYS A 94 5.17 22.57 -1.94
C LYS A 94 5.99 21.35 -2.35
N LYS A 95 7.04 21.04 -1.59
CA LYS A 95 7.78 19.78 -1.75
C LYS A 95 6.90 18.60 -1.33
N ALA A 96 7.15 17.44 -1.94
CA ALA A 96 6.54 16.16 -1.55
C ALA A 96 6.66 15.96 -0.04
#